data_AF-A0A6L5C313-F1
#
_entry.id   AF-A0A6L5C313-F1
#
_cell.length_a   1.000
_cell.length_b   1.000
_cell.length_c   1.000
_cell.angle_alpha   90.00
_cell.angle_beta   90.00
_cell.angle_gamma   90.00
#
_symmetry.space_group_name_H-M   'P 1'
#
loop_
_entity.id
_entity.type
_entity.pdbx_description
1 polymer ?
#
loop_
_entity_poly.entity_id
_entity_poly.type
_entity_poly.pdbx_seq_one_letter_code
_entity_poly.pdbx_strand_id
1 'polypeptide(L)'
;MAGETVTCAKGNTYKQQSEHTLTDKKDVSEKTVPIESTKAVVIFVGGAGDKESYYFSGRPYRNVLQARTSFDTRTSTLKKEGKYESTWVGYNDVRGKKDIQRSVLGLIPYKSCPVYIVGHSLGGWNGAHLTKIMSDWGYKIKMLITLDPVGEGALVWLGSDIFMDKPSPVAENWINIKATPSTPDSSDGVADFGEKWIIDCGPSINANVDANHYNASALFARPISGAKSASDLLFESIMSEF
;
A
#
# COMPACT_ATOMS: atom_id res chain seq x y z
N MET A 1 22.18 13.32 -24.05
CA MET A 1 21.32 14.17 -24.90
C MET A 1 20.92 15.37 -24.07
N ALA A 2 21.49 16.55 -24.35
CA ALA A 2 21.14 17.79 -23.65
C ALA A 2 19.79 18.28 -24.18
N GLY A 3 18.83 18.55 -23.28
CA GLY A 3 17.51 19.05 -23.68
C GLY A 3 17.61 20.49 -24.15
N GLU A 4 17.17 20.77 -25.37
CA GLU A 4 17.10 22.13 -25.91
C GLU A 4 16.06 22.95 -25.12
N THR A 5 16.49 24.12 -24.67
CA THR A 5 15.65 25.13 -24.01
C THR A 5 15.24 26.19 -25.00
N VAL A 6 13.95 26.52 -25.04
CA VAL A 6 13.43 27.61 -25.87
C VAL A 6 13.05 28.79 -24.99
N THR A 7 13.48 29.99 -25.40
CA THR A 7 13.19 31.26 -24.70
C THR A 7 12.15 32.04 -25.51
N CYS A 8 11.00 32.34 -24.90
CA CYS A 8 9.97 33.15 -25.56
C CYS A 8 10.27 34.66 -25.43
N ALA A 9 9.61 35.48 -26.26
CA ALA A 9 9.79 36.94 -26.34
C ALA A 9 9.57 37.74 -25.03
N LYS A 10 9.07 37.09 -23.97
CA LYS A 10 8.93 37.66 -22.61
C LYS A 10 10.03 37.22 -21.63
N GLY A 11 11.09 36.55 -22.10
CA GLY A 11 12.29 36.21 -21.31
C GLY A 11 12.19 34.95 -20.44
N ASN A 12 11.11 34.19 -20.52
CA ASN A 12 10.97 32.93 -19.77
C ASN A 12 11.47 31.74 -20.60
N THR A 13 12.25 30.87 -19.97
CA THR A 13 12.83 29.67 -20.56
C THR A 13 12.03 28.43 -20.15
N TYR A 14 11.59 27.63 -21.12
CA TYR A 14 10.83 26.39 -20.88
C TYR A 14 11.61 25.17 -21.39
N LYS A 15 11.52 24.04 -20.68
CA LYS A 15 11.97 22.74 -21.17
C LYS A 15 10.88 22.18 -22.08
N GLN A 16 11.21 21.88 -23.33
CA GLN A 16 10.27 21.33 -24.29
C GLN A 16 9.75 19.98 -23.80
N GLN A 17 8.42 19.84 -23.69
CA GLN A 17 7.76 18.58 -23.39
C GLN A 17 7.95 17.68 -24.61
N SER A 18 8.47 16.47 -24.43
CA SER A 18 8.71 15.53 -25.52
C SER A 18 7.42 15.30 -26.31
N GLU A 19 7.38 15.79 -27.56
CA GLU A 19 6.29 15.50 -28.48
C GLU A 19 6.34 14.01 -28.81
N HIS A 20 5.30 13.27 -28.42
CA HIS A 20 5.07 11.96 -28.99
C HIS A 20 4.58 12.14 -30.42
N THR A 21 5.46 11.99 -31.38
CA THR A 21 5.10 11.97 -32.80
C THR A 21 4.14 10.81 -33.04
N LEU A 22 2.88 11.13 -33.34
CA LEU A 22 1.91 10.14 -33.80
C LEU A 22 2.43 9.53 -35.09
N THR A 23 2.33 8.21 -35.24
CA THR A 23 2.85 7.56 -36.42
C THR A 23 1.98 7.84 -37.64
N ASP A 24 2.61 8.00 -38.80
CA ASP A 24 1.93 8.26 -40.06
C ASP A 24 0.92 7.15 -40.37
N LYS A 25 -0.26 7.55 -40.88
CA LYS A 25 -1.35 6.63 -41.25
C LYS A 25 -0.94 5.58 -42.29
N LYS A 26 0.15 5.82 -43.02
CA LYS A 26 0.71 4.90 -44.03
C LYS A 26 1.71 3.90 -43.48
N ASP A 27 2.07 4.00 -42.20
CA ASP A 27 3.01 3.09 -41.57
C ASP A 27 2.35 1.74 -41.26
N VAL A 28 2.62 0.76 -42.12
CA VAL A 28 2.21 -0.66 -42.00
C VAL A 28 3.30 -1.52 -41.35
N SER A 29 4.36 -0.92 -40.80
CA SER A 29 5.39 -1.70 -40.11
C SER A 29 4.84 -2.37 -38.84
N GLU A 30 5.27 -3.60 -38.59
CA GLU A 30 5.00 -4.27 -37.31
C GLU A 30 5.72 -3.50 -36.19
N LYS A 31 4.95 -2.85 -35.34
CA LYS A 31 5.47 -2.18 -34.14
C LYS A 31 5.54 -3.20 -33.02
N THR A 32 6.74 -3.67 -32.74
CA THR A 32 7.02 -4.38 -31.49
C THR A 32 6.89 -3.39 -30.34
N VAL A 33 5.77 -3.45 -29.62
CA VAL A 33 5.64 -2.80 -28.32
C VAL A 33 6.33 -3.71 -27.31
N PRO A 34 7.43 -3.29 -26.68
CA PRO A 34 8.02 -4.08 -25.61
C PRO A 34 6.96 -4.23 -24.50
N ILE A 35 6.54 -5.47 -24.25
CA ILE A 35 5.78 -5.78 -23.04
C ILE A 35 6.80 -5.72 -21.92
N GLU A 36 6.79 -4.64 -21.15
CA GLU A 36 7.57 -4.58 -19.92
C GLU A 36 7.23 -5.81 -19.08
N SER A 37 8.24 -6.55 -18.61
CA SER A 37 7.99 -7.73 -17.78
C SER A 37 7.09 -7.30 -16.63
N THR A 38 5.96 -8.00 -16.46
CA THR A 38 5.03 -7.69 -15.38
C THR A 38 5.80 -7.65 -14.06
N LYS A 39 5.55 -6.65 -13.22
CA LYS A 39 6.16 -6.54 -11.90
C LYS A 39 5.05 -6.26 -10.91
N ALA A 40 4.96 -7.07 -9.86
CA ALA A 40 4.06 -6.83 -8.74
C ALA A 40 4.79 -6.00 -7.67
N VAL A 41 4.13 -4.97 -7.16
CA VAL A 41 4.66 -4.11 -6.09
C VAL A 41 3.77 -4.20 -4.86
N VAL A 42 4.35 -4.56 -3.71
CA VAL A 42 3.62 -4.62 -2.42
C VAL A 42 4.11 -3.54 -1.47
N ILE A 43 3.18 -2.72 -0.98
CA ILE A 43 3.45 -1.63 -0.05
C ILE A 43 2.93 -2.05 1.33
N PHE A 44 3.84 -2.28 2.27
CA PHE A 44 3.50 -2.53 3.67
C PHE A 44 3.50 -1.22 4.45
N VAL A 45 2.34 -0.82 4.98
CA VAL A 45 2.13 0.44 5.69
C VAL A 45 1.98 0.17 7.19
N GLY A 46 2.93 0.65 7.99
CA GLY A 46 2.94 0.45 9.44
C GLY A 46 2.12 1.50 10.17
N GLY A 47 1.55 1.13 11.32
CA GLY A 47 0.79 2.03 12.18
C GLY A 47 1.65 3.00 13.00
N ALA A 48 1.02 3.68 13.97
CA ALA A 48 1.73 4.50 14.96
C ALA A 48 2.81 3.69 15.68
N GLY A 49 4.01 4.25 15.79
CA GLY A 49 5.11 3.59 16.47
C GLY A 49 5.78 2.48 15.66
N ASP A 50 5.33 2.14 14.44
CA ASP A 50 5.84 0.98 13.70
C ASP A 50 7.23 1.25 13.09
N LYS A 51 7.33 2.28 12.24
CA LYS A 51 8.58 2.67 11.54
C LYS A 51 9.39 3.72 12.30
N GLU A 52 8.72 4.59 13.02
CA GLU A 52 9.30 5.62 13.89
C GLU A 52 8.70 5.55 15.29
N SER A 53 9.37 6.11 16.29
CA SER A 53 8.84 6.18 17.66
C SER A 53 7.58 7.06 17.71
N TYR A 54 6.64 6.74 18.60
CA TYR A 54 5.38 7.48 18.74
C TYR A 54 5.07 7.72 20.22
N TYR A 55 4.84 8.98 20.62
CA TYR A 55 4.43 9.37 21.98
C TYR A 55 5.14 8.60 23.12
N PHE A 56 6.45 8.85 23.29
CA PHE A 56 7.27 8.26 24.36
C PHE A 56 7.32 6.71 24.38
N SER A 57 6.84 6.02 23.33
CA SER A 57 6.87 4.55 23.23
C SER A 57 8.28 3.94 23.17
N GLY A 58 9.31 4.78 23.07
CA GLY A 58 10.70 4.34 22.99
C GLY A 58 11.06 3.95 21.57
N ARG A 59 11.30 2.67 21.30
CA ARG A 59 11.77 2.18 19.98
C ARG A 59 10.62 1.81 19.05
N PRO A 60 10.82 1.89 17.73
CA PRO A 60 9.80 1.45 16.77
C PRO A 60 9.47 -0.04 16.92
N TYR A 61 8.18 -0.39 16.85
CA TYR A 61 7.65 -1.74 17.06
C TYR A 61 7.91 -2.69 15.90
N ARG A 62 7.94 -2.18 14.65
CA ARG A 62 8.22 -2.98 13.45
C ARG A 62 7.20 -4.09 13.19
N ASN A 63 5.95 -3.89 13.57
CA ASN A 63 4.90 -4.92 13.49
C ASN A 63 4.65 -5.36 12.04
N VAL A 64 4.34 -4.42 11.14
CA VAL A 64 4.10 -4.76 9.74
C VAL A 64 5.37 -5.24 9.02
N LEU A 65 6.55 -4.82 9.49
CA LEU A 65 7.82 -5.30 8.95
C LEU A 65 8.00 -6.81 9.16
N GLN A 66 7.48 -7.37 10.25
CA GLN A 66 7.51 -8.83 10.49
C GLN A 66 6.63 -9.57 9.47
N ALA A 67 5.44 -9.04 9.18
CA ALA A 67 4.56 -9.58 8.13
C ALA A 67 5.24 -9.51 6.77
N ARG A 68 5.86 -8.37 6.43
CA ARG A 68 6.66 -8.19 5.20
C ARG A 68 7.80 -9.20 5.11
N THR A 69 8.60 -9.35 6.16
CA THR A 69 9.80 -10.21 6.15
C THR A 69 9.43 -11.67 5.85
N SER A 70 8.34 -12.14 6.48
CA SER A 70 7.81 -13.49 6.26
C SER A 70 7.34 -13.66 4.81
N PHE A 71 6.65 -12.65 4.26
CA PHE A 71 6.18 -12.66 2.88
C PHE A 71 7.31 -12.59 1.85
N ASP A 72 8.28 -11.69 2.04
CA ASP A 72 9.45 -11.52 1.16
C ASP A 72 10.30 -12.79 1.11
N THR A 73 10.37 -13.55 2.20
CA THR A 73 11.03 -14.86 2.23
C THR A 73 10.33 -15.83 1.27
N ARG A 74 8.99 -15.89 1.33
CA ARG A 74 8.16 -16.72 0.44
C ARG A 74 8.24 -16.29 -1.03
N THR A 75 8.39 -14.99 -1.32
CA THR A 75 8.45 -14.44 -2.69
C THR A 75 9.89 -14.24 -3.20
N SER A 76 10.90 -14.79 -2.50
CA SER A 76 12.31 -14.56 -2.83
C SER A 76 12.71 -14.94 -4.25
N THR A 77 12.13 -15.99 -4.82
CA THR A 77 12.33 -16.38 -6.24
C THR A 77 11.80 -15.30 -7.19
N LEU A 78 10.57 -14.82 -6.98
CA LEU A 78 9.99 -13.74 -7.80
C LEU A 78 10.82 -12.46 -7.72
N LYS A 79 11.38 -12.16 -6.55
CA LYS A 79 12.29 -11.02 -6.36
C LYS A 79 13.56 -11.18 -7.20
N LYS A 80 14.19 -12.36 -7.18
CA LYS A 80 15.39 -12.65 -7.99
C LYS A 80 15.12 -12.56 -9.49
N GLU A 81 13.90 -12.91 -9.92
CA GLU A 81 13.44 -12.79 -11.31
C GLU A 81 13.03 -11.36 -11.71
N GLY A 82 13.06 -10.39 -10.78
CA GLY A 82 12.63 -9.02 -11.04
C GLY A 82 11.10 -8.83 -11.14
N LYS A 83 10.33 -9.90 -10.91
CA LYS A 83 8.86 -9.92 -10.99
C LYS A 83 8.16 -9.35 -9.75
N TYR A 84 8.88 -9.20 -8.64
CA TYR A 84 8.32 -8.75 -7.37
C TYR A 84 9.24 -7.75 -6.67
N GLU A 85 8.65 -6.70 -6.11
CA GLU A 85 9.33 -5.83 -5.13
C GLU A 85 8.36 -5.46 -4.01
N SER A 86 8.90 -5.20 -2.83
CA SER A 86 8.11 -4.70 -1.71
C SER A 86 8.81 -3.56 -0.98
N THR A 87 8.03 -2.74 -0.30
CA THR A 87 8.55 -1.68 0.57
C THR A 87 7.82 -1.64 1.89
N TRP A 88 8.45 -0.99 2.86
CA TRP A 88 7.88 -0.72 4.18
C TRP A 88 7.92 0.78 4.46
N VAL A 89 6.76 1.35 4.71
CA VAL A 89 6.53 2.77 4.94
C VAL A 89 5.74 2.98 6.22
N GLY A 90 5.89 4.14 6.85
CA GLY A 90 5.04 4.54 7.97
C GLY A 90 3.68 5.04 7.45
N TYR A 91 2.67 5.11 8.32
CA TYR A 91 1.38 5.70 7.96
C TYR A 91 1.53 7.15 7.48
N ASN A 92 2.45 7.92 8.07
CA ASN A 92 2.75 9.31 7.69
C ASN A 92 3.41 9.45 6.30
N ASP A 93 4.19 8.45 5.87
CA ASP A 93 4.82 8.43 4.54
C ASP A 93 3.82 8.38 3.38
N VAL A 94 2.54 8.08 3.66
CA VAL A 94 1.50 7.85 2.64
C VAL A 94 0.31 8.82 2.74
N ARG A 95 0.44 9.91 3.50
CA ARG A 95 -0.61 10.95 3.61
C ARG A 95 -0.43 12.07 2.59
N GLY A 96 0.76 12.67 2.53
CA GLY A 96 1.04 13.83 1.69
C GLY A 96 1.39 13.46 0.26
N LYS A 97 0.92 14.23 -0.74
CA LYS A 97 1.28 13.99 -2.16
C LYS A 97 2.79 13.89 -2.38
N LYS A 98 3.58 14.76 -1.73
CA LYS A 98 5.04 14.75 -1.81
C LYS A 98 5.65 13.50 -1.17
N ASP A 99 5.08 13.04 -0.05
CA ASP A 99 5.56 11.87 0.67
C ASP A 99 5.25 10.59 -0.11
N ILE A 100 4.04 10.48 -0.68
CA ILE A 100 3.67 9.36 -1.57
C ILE A 100 4.60 9.31 -2.79
N GLN A 101 4.88 10.47 -3.42
CA GLN A 101 5.83 10.53 -4.54
C GLN A 101 7.23 10.04 -4.16
N ARG A 102 7.72 10.41 -2.97
CA ARG A 102 9.05 10.04 -2.47
C ARG A 102 9.13 8.58 -2.03
N SER A 103 8.13 8.10 -1.29
CA SER A 103 8.17 6.86 -0.53
C SER A 103 7.52 5.67 -1.25
N VAL A 104 6.64 5.92 -2.24
CA VAL A 104 5.86 4.89 -2.93
C VAL A 104 6.14 4.86 -4.44
N LEU A 105 5.96 5.99 -5.13
CA LEU A 105 5.89 5.98 -6.60
C LEU A 105 7.19 5.57 -7.29
N GLY A 106 8.36 5.79 -6.66
CA GLY A 106 9.65 5.39 -7.23
C GLY A 106 9.83 3.88 -7.44
N LEU A 107 8.98 3.05 -6.83
CA LEU A 107 9.01 1.59 -6.96
C LEU A 107 8.11 1.06 -8.06
N ILE A 108 7.21 1.90 -8.57
CA ILE A 108 6.14 1.51 -9.49
C ILE A 108 6.55 1.95 -10.90
N PRO A 109 6.99 1.02 -11.76
CA PRO A 109 7.60 1.36 -13.05
C PRO A 109 6.60 2.02 -14.02
N TYR A 110 5.32 1.63 -13.95
CA TYR A 110 4.26 2.13 -14.83
C TYR A 110 2.89 2.06 -14.14
N LYS A 111 1.92 2.83 -14.63
CA LYS A 111 0.60 2.96 -13.99
C LYS A 111 -0.23 1.67 -13.94
N SER A 112 -0.11 0.82 -14.96
CA SER A 112 -0.80 -0.49 -15.00
C SER A 112 -0.11 -1.57 -14.16
N CYS A 113 1.02 -1.27 -13.51
CA CYS A 113 1.73 -2.18 -12.62
C CYS A 113 0.79 -2.64 -11.50
N PRO A 114 0.66 -3.95 -11.26
CA PRO A 114 -0.10 -4.48 -10.15
C PRO A 114 0.43 -3.99 -8.80
N VAL A 115 -0.32 -3.09 -8.13
CA VAL A 115 0.01 -2.59 -6.80
C VAL A 115 -0.87 -3.24 -5.74
N TYR A 116 -0.25 -3.68 -4.66
CA TYR A 116 -0.88 -4.29 -3.51
C TYR A 116 -0.52 -3.49 -2.26
N ILE A 117 -1.49 -3.25 -1.37
CA ILE A 117 -1.29 -2.49 -0.14
C ILE A 117 -1.69 -3.34 1.05
N VAL A 118 -0.78 -3.49 2.02
CA VAL A 118 -1.02 -4.18 3.29
C VAL A 118 -0.79 -3.17 4.42
N GLY A 119 -1.86 -2.74 5.07
CA GLY A 119 -1.80 -1.73 6.13
C GLY A 119 -2.17 -2.30 7.49
N HIS A 120 -1.36 -2.01 8.51
CA HIS A 120 -1.63 -2.41 9.90
C HIS A 120 -2.00 -1.20 10.76
N SER A 121 -3.03 -1.33 11.61
CA SER A 121 -3.42 -0.26 12.55
C SER A 121 -3.70 1.06 11.80
N LEU A 122 -3.09 2.19 12.18
CA LEU A 122 -3.20 3.46 11.42
C LEU A 122 -2.68 3.35 9.97
N GLY A 123 -1.76 2.42 9.71
CA GLY A 123 -1.32 2.11 8.36
C GLY A 123 -2.41 1.45 7.52
N GLY A 124 -3.36 0.74 8.16
CA GLY A 124 -4.58 0.26 7.51
C GLY A 124 -5.49 1.42 7.07
N TRP A 125 -5.67 2.43 7.93
CA TRP A 125 -6.45 3.62 7.61
C TRP A 125 -5.82 4.49 6.51
N ASN A 126 -4.55 4.86 6.66
CA ASN A 126 -3.87 5.66 5.64
C ASN A 126 -3.62 4.85 4.35
N GLY A 127 -3.37 3.55 4.46
CA GLY A 127 -3.27 2.65 3.30
C GLY A 127 -4.58 2.56 2.52
N ALA A 128 -5.72 2.57 3.21
CA ALA A 128 -7.04 2.64 2.59
C ALA A 128 -7.26 3.95 1.81
N HIS A 129 -6.88 5.11 2.36
CA HIS A 129 -6.87 6.39 1.64
C HIS A 129 -5.91 6.41 0.45
N LEU A 130 -4.72 5.83 0.62
CA LEU A 130 -3.71 5.73 -0.43
C LEU A 130 -4.28 5.03 -1.68
N THR A 131 -5.13 4.01 -1.50
CA THR A 131 -5.75 3.31 -2.64
C THR A 131 -6.56 4.25 -3.55
N LYS A 132 -7.35 5.15 -2.96
CA LYS A 132 -8.15 6.14 -3.68
C LYS A 132 -7.25 7.16 -4.38
N ILE A 133 -6.26 7.71 -3.67
CA ILE A 133 -5.32 8.70 -4.19
C ILE A 133 -4.57 8.14 -5.40
N MET A 134 -4.04 6.92 -5.28
CA MET A 134 -3.30 6.28 -6.35
C MET A 134 -4.19 5.92 -7.55
N SER A 135 -5.42 5.45 -7.29
CA SER A 135 -6.40 5.18 -8.35
C SER A 135 -6.79 6.46 -9.10
N ASP A 136 -6.99 7.58 -8.39
CA ASP A 136 -7.26 8.89 -9.00
C ASP A 136 -6.08 9.39 -9.85
N TRP A 137 -4.85 8.99 -9.49
CA TRP A 137 -3.66 9.25 -10.31
C TRP A 137 -3.47 8.24 -11.44
N GLY A 138 -4.37 7.26 -11.57
CA GLY A 138 -4.41 6.27 -12.64
C GLY A 138 -3.60 5.00 -12.39
N TYR A 139 -3.15 4.75 -11.16
CA TYR A 139 -2.48 3.50 -10.80
C TYR A 139 -3.48 2.37 -10.56
N LYS A 140 -3.09 1.14 -10.92
CA LYS A 140 -3.91 -0.06 -10.73
C LYS A 140 -3.69 -0.67 -9.34
N ILE A 141 -4.68 -0.52 -8.45
CA ILE A 141 -4.65 -1.15 -7.13
C ILE A 141 -5.35 -2.50 -7.19
N LYS A 142 -4.58 -3.58 -7.10
CA LYS A 142 -5.06 -4.96 -7.16
C LYS A 142 -5.68 -5.43 -5.87
N MET A 143 -5.02 -5.17 -4.75
CA MET A 143 -5.51 -5.63 -3.46
C MET A 143 -5.20 -4.62 -2.38
N LEU A 144 -6.20 -4.41 -1.52
CA LEU A 144 -6.02 -3.81 -0.21
C LEU A 144 -6.19 -4.90 0.86
N ILE A 145 -5.27 -4.98 1.81
CA ILE A 145 -5.37 -5.80 3.01
C ILE A 145 -5.24 -4.89 4.23
N THR A 146 -6.28 -4.82 5.04
CA THR A 146 -6.27 -4.06 6.30
C THR A 146 -6.18 -5.02 7.49
N LEU A 147 -5.13 -4.85 8.30
CA LEU A 147 -4.83 -5.65 9.50
C LEU A 147 -5.16 -4.83 10.73
N ASP A 148 -6.31 -5.12 11.33
CA ASP A 148 -6.93 -4.44 12.47
C ASP A 148 -6.83 -2.91 12.38
N PRO A 149 -7.45 -2.29 11.35
CA PRO A 149 -7.29 -0.86 11.09
C PRO A 149 -7.95 -0.01 12.19
N VAL A 150 -7.28 1.08 12.54
CA VAL A 150 -7.75 2.09 13.52
C VAL A 150 -7.61 3.47 12.90
N GLY A 151 -8.43 4.44 13.33
CA GLY A 151 -8.36 5.79 12.79
C GLY A 151 -9.60 6.66 12.96
N GLU A 152 -10.66 6.17 13.63
CA GLU A 152 -11.87 6.96 13.88
C GLU A 152 -11.71 7.91 15.09
N GLY A 153 -10.70 7.70 15.93
CA GLY A 153 -10.58 8.39 17.22
C GLY A 153 -10.12 9.84 17.10
N ALA A 154 -10.92 10.76 17.66
CA ALA A 154 -10.64 12.20 17.66
C ALA A 154 -9.31 12.59 18.35
N LEU A 155 -8.82 11.78 19.29
CA LEU A 155 -7.51 11.99 19.94
C LEU A 155 -6.34 11.59 19.04
N VAL A 156 -6.52 10.61 18.16
CA VAL A 156 -5.54 10.26 17.12
C VAL A 156 -5.46 11.38 16.10
N TRP A 157 -6.60 11.97 15.72
CA TRP A 157 -6.67 13.10 14.78
C TRP A 157 -5.90 14.35 15.24
N LEU A 158 -5.86 14.60 16.55
CA LEU A 158 -5.15 15.75 17.14
C LEU A 158 -3.62 15.56 17.24
N GLY A 159 -3.14 14.30 17.23
CA GLY A 159 -1.74 13.96 17.50
C GLY A 159 -1.00 13.19 16.42
N SER A 160 -1.71 12.66 15.41
CA SER A 160 -1.15 11.83 14.34
C SER A 160 -1.34 12.44 12.96
N ASP A 161 -0.39 12.17 12.07
CA ASP A 161 -0.48 12.54 10.66
C ASP A 161 -1.41 11.59 9.87
N ILE A 162 -2.71 11.59 10.17
CA ILE A 162 -3.72 10.76 9.51
C ILE A 162 -4.82 11.56 8.81
N PHE A 163 -5.46 10.96 7.82
CA PHE A 163 -6.63 11.54 7.18
C PHE A 163 -7.81 11.61 8.16
N MET A 164 -8.49 12.76 8.20
CA MET A 164 -9.61 13.03 9.11
C MET A 164 -10.91 12.37 8.63
N ASP A 165 -11.07 12.21 7.32
CA ASP A 165 -12.26 11.60 6.74
C ASP A 165 -12.15 10.09 6.74
N LYS A 166 -13.29 9.39 6.81
CA LYS A 166 -13.31 7.95 6.62
C LYS A 166 -12.80 7.60 5.21
N PRO A 167 -11.91 6.60 5.07
CA PRO A 167 -11.45 6.19 3.76
C PRO A 167 -12.58 5.61 2.91
N SER A 168 -12.49 5.83 1.60
CA SER A 168 -13.31 5.18 0.57
C SER A 168 -12.40 4.36 -0.33
N PRO A 169 -12.02 3.13 0.07
CA PRO A 169 -11.03 2.33 -0.66
C PRO A 169 -11.39 2.09 -2.12
N VAL A 170 -10.38 2.07 -2.99
CA VAL A 170 -10.50 1.66 -4.40
C VAL A 170 -9.44 0.62 -4.69
N ALA A 171 -9.86 -0.63 -4.77
CA ALA A 171 -9.04 -1.78 -5.14
C ALA A 171 -9.91 -2.83 -5.83
N GLU A 172 -9.31 -3.68 -6.68
CA GLU A 172 -10.05 -4.81 -7.29
C GLU A 172 -10.53 -5.82 -6.24
N ASN A 173 -9.72 -6.04 -5.20
CA ASN A 173 -10.09 -6.87 -4.06
C ASN A 173 -9.71 -6.17 -2.75
N TRP A 174 -10.56 -6.30 -1.73
CA TRP A 174 -10.27 -5.80 -0.39
C TRP A 174 -10.54 -6.88 0.65
N ILE A 175 -9.51 -7.18 1.45
CA ILE A 175 -9.58 -8.08 2.60
C ILE A 175 -9.41 -7.24 3.86
N ASN A 176 -10.38 -7.31 4.76
CA ASN A 176 -10.28 -6.75 6.10
C ASN A 176 -10.15 -7.87 7.13
N ILE A 177 -9.21 -7.68 8.06
CA ILE A 177 -8.97 -8.60 9.17
C ILE A 177 -9.05 -7.81 10.46
N LYS A 178 -9.88 -8.25 11.40
CA LYS A 178 -10.02 -7.67 12.73
C LYS A 178 -9.39 -8.57 13.79
N ALA A 179 -8.65 -7.97 14.72
CA ALA A 179 -8.10 -8.65 15.88
C ALA A 179 -9.21 -8.93 16.91
N THR A 180 -9.39 -10.20 17.27
CA THR A 180 -10.34 -10.66 18.29
C THR A 180 -9.66 -11.67 19.23
N PRO A 181 -8.69 -11.23 20.05
CA PRO A 181 -7.90 -12.14 20.85
C PRO A 181 -8.70 -12.78 21.99
N SER A 182 -8.49 -14.07 22.20
CA SER A 182 -9.00 -14.83 23.35
C SER A 182 -8.32 -14.39 24.67
N THR A 183 -7.10 -13.84 24.58
CA THR A 183 -6.33 -13.30 25.71
C THR A 183 -5.77 -11.90 25.36
N PRO A 184 -6.57 -10.84 25.56
CA PRO A 184 -6.18 -9.48 25.18
C PRO A 184 -4.98 -8.96 25.98
N ASP A 185 -4.19 -8.08 25.36
CA ASP A 185 -3.10 -7.33 26.01
C ASP A 185 -3.26 -5.81 25.84
N SER A 186 -2.25 -5.06 26.30
CA SER A 186 -2.29 -3.59 26.26
C SER A 186 -2.34 -3.00 24.85
N SER A 187 -1.92 -3.74 23.83
CA SER A 187 -2.02 -3.29 22.43
C SER A 187 -3.45 -3.29 21.92
N ASP A 188 -4.31 -4.16 22.45
CA ASP A 188 -5.73 -4.19 22.12
C ASP A 188 -6.45 -2.96 22.70
N GLY A 189 -5.99 -2.48 23.86
CA GLY A 189 -6.41 -1.19 24.43
C GLY A 189 -5.93 0.03 23.65
N VAL A 190 -4.78 -0.04 22.96
CA VAL A 190 -4.32 1.01 22.02
C VAL A 190 -5.20 1.03 20.77
N ALA A 191 -5.70 -0.12 20.33
CA ALA A 191 -6.65 -0.19 19.22
C ALA A 191 -8.02 0.39 19.62
N ASP A 192 -8.44 0.18 20.87
CA ASP A 192 -9.65 0.81 21.42
C ASP A 192 -9.47 2.33 21.60
N PHE A 193 -8.28 2.80 21.98
CA PHE A 193 -7.94 4.23 22.06
C PHE A 193 -7.86 4.91 20.68
N GLY A 194 -7.48 4.17 19.64
CA GLY A 194 -7.45 4.65 18.26
C GLY A 194 -8.81 4.68 17.56
N GLU A 195 -9.86 4.20 18.25
CA GLU A 195 -11.17 3.80 17.73
C GLU A 195 -11.04 2.95 16.46
N LYS A 196 -11.14 1.63 16.66
CA LYS A 196 -11.15 0.63 15.58
C LYS A 196 -12.12 1.05 14.49
N TRP A 197 -11.64 1.09 13.26
CA TRP A 197 -12.49 1.42 12.13
C TRP A 197 -13.53 0.30 11.95
N ILE A 198 -14.79 0.63 12.19
CA ILE A 198 -15.91 -0.30 11.98
C ILE A 198 -16.20 -0.37 10.49
N ILE A 199 -15.71 -1.41 9.84
CA ILE A 199 -15.95 -1.70 8.42
C ILE A 199 -17.15 -2.64 8.32
N ASP A 200 -18.28 -2.09 7.93
CA ASP A 200 -19.57 -2.80 7.77
C ASP A 200 -19.85 -3.22 6.32
N CYS A 201 -19.21 -2.58 5.35
CA CYS A 201 -19.37 -2.87 3.92
C CYS A 201 -18.09 -2.55 3.13
N GLY A 202 -17.96 -3.15 1.93
CA GLY A 202 -16.87 -2.89 0.99
C GLY A 202 -15.87 -4.05 0.80
N PRO A 203 -15.30 -4.67 1.86
CA PRO A 203 -14.38 -5.78 1.68
C PRO A 203 -15.06 -6.99 1.05
N SER A 204 -14.35 -7.67 0.15
CA SER A 204 -14.73 -8.99 -0.36
C SER A 204 -14.63 -10.07 0.73
N ILE A 205 -13.70 -9.89 1.68
CA ILE A 205 -13.56 -10.73 2.86
C ILE A 205 -13.45 -9.81 4.08
N ASN A 206 -14.31 -10.01 5.08
CA ASN A 206 -14.25 -9.32 6.36
C ASN A 206 -14.18 -10.37 7.47
N ALA A 207 -12.99 -10.61 8.02
CA ALA A 207 -12.71 -11.74 8.89
C ALA A 207 -12.21 -11.31 10.28
N ASN A 208 -12.49 -12.14 11.28
CA ASN A 208 -11.96 -12.00 12.63
C ASN A 208 -10.87 -13.05 12.86
N VAL A 209 -9.77 -12.66 13.51
CA VAL A 209 -8.65 -13.55 13.82
C VAL A 209 -8.29 -13.44 15.29
N ASP A 210 -8.11 -14.59 15.94
CA ASP A 210 -7.68 -14.69 17.34
C ASP A 210 -6.20 -14.31 17.54
N ALA A 211 -5.86 -13.03 17.30
CA ALA A 211 -4.56 -12.42 17.51
C ALA A 211 -4.71 -11.10 18.25
N ASN A 212 -3.69 -10.69 18.99
CA ASN A 212 -3.61 -9.33 19.54
C ASN A 212 -3.30 -8.32 18.43
N HIS A 213 -3.76 -7.09 18.63
CA HIS A 213 -3.59 -5.97 17.70
C HIS A 213 -2.15 -5.81 17.20
N TYR A 214 -1.15 -5.87 18.09
CA TYR A 214 0.25 -5.66 17.69
C TYR A 214 0.77 -6.71 16.69
N ASN A 215 0.19 -7.91 16.67
CA ASN A 215 0.73 -9.06 15.96
C ASN A 215 0.30 -9.09 14.49
N ALA A 216 0.76 -8.10 13.72
CA ALA A 216 0.46 -7.99 12.29
C ALA A 216 0.85 -9.25 11.50
N SER A 217 1.93 -9.93 11.89
CA SER A 217 2.33 -11.20 11.27
C SER A 217 1.26 -12.29 11.44
N ALA A 218 0.75 -12.47 12.66
CA ALA A 218 -0.31 -13.44 12.92
C ALA A 218 -1.65 -13.06 12.26
N LEU A 219 -2.01 -11.78 12.25
CA LEU A 219 -3.19 -11.29 11.53
C LEU A 219 -3.09 -11.61 10.03
N PHE A 220 -1.90 -11.46 9.45
CA PHE A 220 -1.67 -11.69 8.03
C PHE A 220 -1.60 -13.18 7.64
N ALA A 221 -1.08 -14.03 8.53
CA ALA A 221 -0.77 -15.43 8.23
C ALA A 221 -1.78 -16.46 8.74
N ARG A 222 -2.75 -16.07 9.57
CA ARG A 222 -3.79 -17.01 10.06
C ARG A 222 -4.89 -17.25 9.03
N PRO A 223 -5.52 -18.43 9.02
CA PRO A 223 -6.60 -18.73 8.09
C PRO A 223 -7.82 -17.81 8.28
N ILE A 224 -8.34 -17.31 7.17
CA ILE A 224 -9.53 -16.42 7.10
C ILE A 224 -10.57 -16.87 6.07
N SER A 225 -10.20 -17.78 5.15
CA SER A 225 -11.10 -18.33 4.13
C SER A 225 -10.75 -19.79 3.90
N GLY A 226 -11.47 -20.69 4.58
CA GLY A 226 -11.08 -22.10 4.66
C GLY A 226 -9.70 -22.24 5.32
N ALA A 227 -8.76 -22.88 4.63
CA ALA A 227 -7.38 -23.03 5.11
C ALA A 227 -6.45 -21.87 4.71
N LYS A 228 -6.92 -20.89 3.92
CA LYS A 228 -6.07 -19.81 3.38
C LYS A 228 -6.05 -18.58 4.27
N SER A 229 -4.87 -18.01 4.44
CA SER A 229 -4.63 -16.71 5.07
C SER A 229 -4.69 -15.55 4.09
N ALA A 230 -4.68 -14.30 4.58
CA ALA A 230 -4.51 -13.13 3.73
C ALA A 230 -3.15 -13.15 2.99
N SER A 231 -2.10 -13.68 3.63
CA SER A 231 -0.81 -13.90 3.01
C SER A 231 -0.87 -14.87 1.82
N ASP A 232 -1.66 -15.95 1.94
CA ASP A 232 -1.87 -16.91 0.84
C ASP A 232 -2.62 -16.26 -0.32
N LEU A 233 -3.70 -15.53 -0.02
CA LEU A 233 -4.50 -14.86 -1.03
C LEU A 233 -3.71 -13.77 -1.76
N LEU A 234 -2.85 -13.04 -1.04
CA LEU A 234 -1.92 -12.08 -1.66
C LEU A 234 -0.94 -12.78 -2.60
N PHE A 235 -0.32 -13.88 -2.15
CA PHE A 235 0.63 -14.64 -2.95
C PHE A 235 -0.02 -15.18 -4.23
N GLU A 236 -1.20 -15.79 -4.12
CA GLU A 236 -1.95 -16.31 -5.27
C GLU A 236 -2.32 -15.21 -6.25
N SER A 237 -2.76 -14.04 -5.76
CA SER A 237 -3.06 -12.90 -6.63
C SER A 237 -1.82 -12.41 -7.37
N ILE A 238 -0.66 -12.33 -6.70
CA ILE A 238 0.60 -11.96 -7.36
C ILE A 238 0.99 -12.99 -8.42
N MET A 239 0.88 -14.28 -8.10
CA MET A 239 1.21 -15.35 -9.04
C MET A 239 0.30 -15.33 -10.28
N SER A 240 -0.95 -14.86 -10.16
CA SER A 240 -1.87 -14.75 -11.31
C SER A 240 -1.50 -13.65 -12.31
N GLU A 241 -0.51 -12.80 -12.00
CA GLU A 241 0.01 -11.78 -12.93
C GLU A 241 1.08 -12.33 -13.91
N PHE A 242 1.46 -13.61 -13.77
CA PHE A 242 2.53 -14.29 -14.50
C PHE A 242 2.05 -15.62 -15.09
#